data_AF-A0A3B8LSI9-F1
#
_entry.id   AF-A0A3B8LSI9-F1
#
_cell.length_a   1.000
_cell.length_b   1.000
_cell.length_c   1.000
_cell.angle_alpha   90.00
_cell.angle_beta   90.00
_cell.angle_gamma   90.00
#
_symmetry.space_group_name_H-M   'P 1'
#
loop_
_entity.id
_entity.type
_entity.pdbx_description
1 polymer ?
#
loop_
_entity_poly.entity_id
_entity_poly.type
_entity_poly.pdbx_seq_one_letter_code
_entity_poly.pdbx_strand_id
1 'polypeptide(L)'
;MTIPRVAFRWPTATLVVGLAMAVTWGIFVAGTTRPVRAQPKKPAAKAATADILTERDIIDQVTGSLNRSVKYMAGVQIRDGSPMDGAWDDCNAPNALAILSIMGLGHVPGRGPYADVLERAKKYILRTQQDSGLFRSKRIPGAGPMYSHGLTTLCMAEM
;
A
#
# COMPACT_ATOMS: atom_id res chain seq x y z
N MET A 1 3.81 7.68 -70.41
CA MET A 1 2.97 8.50 -69.52
C MET A 1 3.55 8.43 -68.12
N THR A 2 4.22 9.49 -67.69
CA THR A 2 4.97 9.58 -66.43
C THR A 2 4.11 10.29 -65.36
N ILE A 3 3.91 9.62 -64.22
CA ILE A 3 3.14 10.15 -63.07
C ILE A 3 4.08 11.05 -62.24
N PRO A 4 3.74 12.32 -61.93
CA PRO A 4 4.56 13.13 -61.06
C PRO A 4 4.34 12.76 -59.59
N ARG A 5 5.42 12.41 -58.89
CA ARG A 5 5.44 12.28 -57.42
C ARG A 5 5.61 13.67 -56.80
N VAL A 6 4.57 14.18 -56.18
CA VAL A 6 4.64 15.43 -55.39
C VAL A 6 5.31 15.11 -54.05
N ALA A 7 6.54 15.58 -53.86
CA ALA A 7 7.27 15.46 -52.59
C ALA A 7 6.86 16.62 -51.67
N PHE A 8 6.00 16.33 -50.69
CA PHE A 8 5.58 17.28 -49.67
C PHE A 8 6.69 17.43 -48.62
N ARG A 9 7.61 18.37 -48.83
CA ARG A 9 8.69 18.71 -47.88
C ARG A 9 8.16 19.77 -46.91
N TRP A 10 7.82 19.37 -45.68
CA TRP A 10 7.58 20.32 -44.60
C TRP A 10 8.91 20.95 -44.22
N PRO A 11 9.05 22.29 -44.23
CA PRO A 11 10.25 22.92 -43.72
C PRO A 11 10.35 22.62 -42.22
N THR A 12 11.51 22.18 -41.76
CA THR A 12 11.79 21.80 -40.35
C THR A 12 11.35 22.86 -39.34
N ALA A 13 11.26 24.13 -39.76
CA ALA A 13 10.73 25.24 -38.98
C ALA A 13 9.25 25.08 -38.56
N THR A 14 8.36 24.50 -39.39
CA THR A 14 6.92 24.37 -39.03
C THR A 14 6.68 23.25 -38.03
N LEU A 15 7.50 22.19 -38.06
CA LEU A 15 7.48 21.11 -37.06
C LEU A 15 7.98 21.59 -35.70
N VAL A 16 9.02 22.42 -35.66
CA VAL A 16 9.58 22.96 -34.41
C VAL A 16 8.62 23.97 -33.77
N VAL A 17 7.96 24.83 -34.56
CA VAL A 17 6.96 25.78 -34.05
C VAL A 17 5.71 25.04 -33.55
N GLY A 18 5.24 24.01 -34.28
CA GLY A 18 4.13 23.17 -33.83
C GLY A 18 4.42 22.42 -32.52
N LEU A 19 5.65 21.91 -32.36
CA LEU A 19 6.09 21.24 -31.14
C LEU A 19 6.23 22.24 -29.97
N ALA A 20 6.75 23.44 -30.21
CA ALA A 20 6.86 24.49 -29.19
C ALA A 20 5.49 24.97 -28.70
N MET A 21 4.51 25.11 -29.59
CA MET A 21 3.12 25.44 -29.24
C MET A 21 2.41 24.30 -28.48
N ALA A 22 2.66 23.05 -28.85
CA ALA A 22 2.10 21.89 -28.15
C ALA A 22 2.67 21.73 -26.73
N VAL A 23 3.97 22.02 -26.55
CA VAL A 23 4.63 21.97 -25.23
C VAL A 23 4.18 23.13 -24.34
N THR A 24 4.01 24.34 -24.89
CA THR A 24 3.47 25.48 -24.12
C THR A 24 1.99 25.29 -23.75
N TRP A 25 1.17 24.67 -24.61
CA TRP A 25 -0.20 24.30 -24.25
C TRP A 25 -0.26 23.16 -23.21
N GLY A 26 0.62 22.15 -23.33
CA GLY A 26 0.72 21.05 -22.37
C GLY A 26 1.12 21.51 -20.95
N ILE A 27 2.03 22.49 -20.87
CA ILE A 27 2.44 23.10 -19.59
C ILE A 27 1.31 24.00 -19.04
N PHE A 28 0.52 24.66 -19.88
CA PHE A 28 -0.62 25.47 -19.44
C PHE A 28 -1.80 24.62 -18.94
N VAL A 29 -2.06 23.45 -19.53
CA VAL A 29 -3.09 22.50 -19.08
C VAL A 29 -2.69 21.74 -17.82
N ALA A 30 -1.39 21.46 -17.63
CA ALA A 30 -0.88 20.84 -16.39
C ALA A 30 -0.67 21.84 -15.24
N GLY A 31 -0.51 23.13 -15.56
CA GLY A 31 -0.22 24.22 -14.62
C GLY A 31 -1.44 24.90 -14.02
N THR A 32 -2.68 24.47 -14.31
CA THR A 32 -3.84 24.99 -13.59
C THR A 32 -3.74 24.53 -12.14
N THR A 33 -3.34 25.45 -11.29
CA THR A 33 -3.50 25.41 -9.84
C THR A 33 -4.89 24.88 -9.53
N ARG A 34 -5.02 23.58 -9.23
CA ARG A 34 -6.24 23.10 -8.59
C ARG A 34 -6.31 23.89 -7.29
N PRO A 35 -7.29 24.80 -7.09
CA PRO A 35 -7.43 25.42 -5.80
C PRO A 35 -7.63 24.26 -4.83
N VAL A 36 -6.76 24.14 -3.84
CA VAL A 36 -6.95 23.25 -2.70
C VAL A 36 -8.16 23.84 -1.96
N ARG A 37 -9.35 23.50 -2.43
CA ARG A 37 -10.58 23.84 -1.76
C ARG A 37 -10.58 22.96 -0.53
N ALA A 38 -10.38 23.58 0.63
CA ALA A 38 -10.57 22.90 1.91
C ALA A 38 -11.89 22.13 1.83
N GLN A 39 -11.85 20.83 2.12
CA GLN A 39 -13.10 20.08 2.26
C GLN A 39 -13.97 20.88 3.23
N PRO A 40 -15.23 21.19 2.88
CA PRO A 40 -16.11 21.89 3.81
C PRO A 40 -16.09 21.08 5.10
N LYS A 41 -15.58 21.70 6.17
CA LYS A 41 -15.51 21.08 7.49
C LYS A 41 -16.95 20.69 7.80
N LYS A 42 -17.29 19.41 7.62
CA LYS A 42 -18.58 18.86 8.00
C LYS A 42 -18.81 19.39 9.42
N PRO A 43 -19.91 20.10 9.70
CA PRO A 43 -20.16 20.62 11.04
C PRO A 43 -19.90 19.47 11.98
N ALA A 44 -18.91 19.64 12.85
CA ALA A 44 -18.65 18.64 13.87
C ALA A 44 -19.97 18.55 14.61
N ALA A 45 -20.71 17.46 14.36
CA ALA A 45 -21.89 17.16 15.14
C ALA A 45 -21.37 17.25 16.57
N LYS A 46 -21.90 18.22 17.32
CA LYS A 46 -21.60 18.42 18.73
C LYS A 46 -21.64 17.01 19.31
N ALA A 47 -20.51 16.52 19.82
CA ALA A 47 -20.39 15.14 20.25
C ALA A 47 -21.64 14.86 21.08
N ALA A 48 -22.49 13.94 20.60
CA ALA A 48 -23.67 13.52 21.34
C ALA A 48 -23.16 13.26 22.75
N THR A 49 -23.75 13.94 23.74
CA THR A 49 -23.36 13.87 25.15
C THR A 49 -23.07 12.41 25.44
N ALA A 50 -21.79 12.05 25.59
CA ALA A 50 -21.38 10.66 25.48
C ALA A 50 -22.15 9.88 26.53
N ASP A 51 -22.97 8.93 26.08
CA ASP A 51 -23.69 8.06 27.00
C ASP A 51 -22.62 7.39 27.88
N ILE A 52 -22.85 7.34 29.19
CA ILE A 52 -21.87 6.76 30.12
C ILE A 52 -21.89 5.25 29.86
N LEU A 53 -20.95 4.79 29.04
CA LEU A 53 -20.78 3.37 28.73
C LEU A 53 -20.38 2.63 30.00
N THR A 54 -20.98 1.45 30.22
CA THR A 54 -20.47 0.54 31.25
C THR A 54 -19.16 -0.08 30.78
N GLU A 55 -18.39 -0.64 31.71
CA GLU A 55 -17.14 -1.34 31.38
C GLU A 55 -17.37 -2.50 30.40
N ARG A 56 -18.54 -3.18 30.50
CA ARG A 56 -18.92 -4.25 29.57
C ARG A 56 -19.13 -3.72 28.17
N ASP A 57 -19.85 -2.61 28.03
CA ASP A 57 -20.12 -1.99 26.73
C ASP A 57 -18.80 -1.56 26.05
N ILE A 58 -17.85 -1.05 26.83
CA ILE A 58 -16.51 -0.68 26.34
C ILE A 58 -15.77 -1.93 25.85
N ILE A 59 -15.75 -3.02 26.63
CA ILE A 59 -15.08 -4.26 26.25
C ILE A 59 -15.68 -4.84 24.97
N ASP A 60 -17.01 -4.86 24.84
CA ASP A 60 -17.70 -5.39 23.67
C ASP A 60 -17.42 -4.55 22.43
N GLN A 61 -17.41 -3.21 22.57
CA GLN A 61 -17.08 -2.30 21.47
C GLN A 61 -15.63 -2.47 21.00
N VAL A 62 -14.67 -2.57 21.93
CA VAL A 62 -13.25 -2.76 21.62
C VAL A 62 -13.03 -4.13 20.97
N THR A 63 -13.53 -5.19 21.59
CA THR A 63 -13.44 -6.56 21.06
C THR A 63 -14.06 -6.65 19.67
N GLY A 64 -15.24 -6.05 19.46
CA GLY A 64 -15.88 -5.98 18.16
C GLY A 64 -15.02 -5.26 17.11
N SER A 65 -14.31 -4.20 17.52
CA SER A 65 -13.42 -3.43 16.64
C SER A 65 -12.17 -4.21 16.26
N LEU A 66 -11.57 -4.92 17.22
CA LEU A 66 -10.43 -5.82 17.03
C LEU A 66 -10.79 -6.99 16.08
N ASN A 67 -11.96 -7.60 16.26
CA ASN A 67 -12.43 -8.66 15.36
C ASN A 67 -12.62 -8.16 13.91
N ARG A 68 -13.12 -6.93 13.74
CA ARG A 68 -13.26 -6.32 12.41
C ARG A 68 -11.89 -6.00 11.78
N SER A 69 -10.90 -5.57 12.57
CA SER A 69 -9.58 -5.24 12.03
C SER A 69 -8.86 -6.48 11.50
N VAL A 70 -8.84 -7.59 12.24
CA VAL A 70 -8.22 -8.83 11.77
C VAL A 70 -8.96 -9.39 10.55
N LYS A 71 -10.29 -9.36 10.54
CA LYS A 71 -11.09 -9.76 9.37
C LYS A 71 -10.75 -8.93 8.13
N TYR A 72 -10.62 -7.62 8.29
CA TYR A 72 -10.20 -6.73 7.21
C TYR A 72 -8.80 -7.09 6.72
N MET A 73 -7.83 -7.20 7.64
CA MET A 73 -6.44 -7.56 7.31
C MET A 73 -6.35 -8.88 6.54
N ALA A 74 -7.07 -9.91 6.99
CA ALA A 74 -7.15 -11.18 6.28
C ALA A 74 -7.72 -11.04 4.86
N GLY A 75 -8.70 -10.17 4.67
CA GLY A 75 -9.37 -9.92 3.39
C GLY A 75 -8.55 -9.08 2.40
N VAL A 76 -7.65 -8.21 2.88
CA VAL A 76 -6.76 -7.41 2.02
C VAL A 76 -5.39 -8.04 1.79
N GLN A 77 -5.10 -9.19 2.41
CA GLN A 77 -3.89 -9.96 2.11
C GLN A 77 -3.92 -10.41 0.65
N ILE A 78 -2.79 -10.30 -0.05
CA ILE A 78 -2.63 -10.76 -1.42
C ILE A 78 -2.72 -12.29 -1.45
N ARG A 79 -3.65 -12.82 -2.26
CA ARG A 79 -3.92 -14.26 -2.38
C ARG A 79 -4.09 -14.73 -3.82
N ASP A 80 -3.22 -14.25 -4.69
CA ASP A 80 -3.29 -14.46 -6.15
C ASP A 80 -2.28 -15.50 -6.67
N GLY A 81 -1.48 -16.11 -5.79
CA GLY A 81 -0.42 -17.05 -6.19
C GLY A 81 0.79 -16.39 -6.87
N SER A 82 0.83 -15.07 -6.95
CA SER A 82 1.97 -14.32 -7.47
C SER A 82 3.18 -14.41 -6.53
N PRO A 83 4.35 -13.88 -6.91
CA PRO A 83 5.43 -13.60 -5.96
C PRO A 83 4.98 -12.83 -4.71
N MET A 84 3.90 -12.06 -4.77
CA MET A 84 3.39 -11.28 -3.63
C MET A 84 2.40 -12.07 -2.76
N ASP A 85 2.12 -13.33 -3.10
CA ASP A 85 1.19 -14.18 -2.35
C ASP A 85 1.55 -14.26 -0.86
N GLY A 86 0.61 -13.90 0.00
CA GLY A 86 0.77 -13.84 1.45
C GLY A 86 1.19 -12.48 2.02
N ALA A 87 1.50 -11.49 1.18
CA ALA A 87 1.88 -10.14 1.62
C ALA A 87 0.69 -9.17 1.72
N TRP A 88 0.94 -8.03 2.36
CA TRP A 88 0.14 -6.79 2.28
C TRP A 88 0.88 -5.67 1.54
N ASP A 89 2.20 -5.77 1.47
CA ASP A 89 3.09 -4.75 0.94
C ASP A 89 4.37 -5.39 0.36
N ASP A 90 5.08 -4.70 -0.53
CA ASP A 90 6.38 -5.15 -1.06
C ASP A 90 7.57 -4.93 -0.10
N CYS A 91 7.32 -4.25 1.02
CA CYS A 91 8.25 -4.09 2.13
C CYS A 91 7.94 -5.06 3.28
N ASN A 92 8.96 -5.71 3.87
CA ASN A 92 8.73 -6.67 4.95
C ASN A 92 8.36 -6.02 6.29
N ALA A 93 8.75 -4.77 6.56
CA ALA A 93 8.38 -4.10 7.81
C ALA A 93 6.85 -3.98 8.01
N PRO A 94 6.07 -3.46 7.05
CA PRO A 94 4.61 -3.49 7.13
C PRO A 94 4.02 -4.91 7.24
N ASN A 95 4.56 -5.88 6.50
CA ASN A 95 4.10 -7.26 6.58
C ASN A 95 4.33 -7.85 7.99
N ALA A 96 5.49 -7.60 8.58
CA ALA A 96 5.82 -8.04 9.93
C ALA A 96 4.85 -7.45 10.97
N LEU A 97 4.55 -6.15 10.86
CA LEU A 97 3.56 -5.49 11.73
C LEU A 97 2.15 -6.03 11.54
N ALA A 98 1.74 -6.31 10.29
CA ALA A 98 0.45 -6.92 10.01
C ALA A 98 0.31 -8.27 10.72
N ILE A 99 1.33 -9.13 10.63
CA ILE A 99 1.33 -10.44 11.28
C ILE A 99 1.29 -10.28 12.80
N LEU A 100 2.19 -9.47 13.37
CA LEU A 100 2.23 -9.23 14.81
C LEU A 100 0.90 -8.67 15.33
N SER A 101 0.21 -7.83 14.56
CA SER A 101 -1.11 -7.32 14.95
C SER A 101 -2.17 -8.42 15.02
N ILE A 102 -2.15 -9.38 14.08
CA ILE A 102 -3.07 -10.53 14.08
C ILE A 102 -2.73 -11.46 15.25
N MET A 103 -1.43 -11.70 15.49
CA MET A 103 -0.96 -12.53 16.58
C MET A 103 -1.21 -11.91 17.96
N GLY A 104 -1.17 -10.59 18.06
CA GLY A 104 -1.49 -9.86 19.29
C GLY A 104 -2.92 -10.06 19.79
N LEU A 105 -3.84 -10.50 18.93
CA LEU A 105 -5.20 -10.93 19.32
C LEU A 105 -5.28 -12.41 19.74
N GLY A 106 -4.15 -13.14 19.76
CA GLY A 106 -4.08 -14.55 20.13
C GLY A 106 -4.30 -15.53 18.97
N HIS A 107 -4.40 -15.06 17.73
CA HIS A 107 -4.36 -15.92 16.56
C HIS A 107 -2.93 -16.39 16.29
N VAL A 108 -2.71 -17.66 15.97
CA VAL A 108 -1.34 -18.18 15.79
C VAL A 108 -1.25 -19.08 14.55
N PRO A 109 -0.04 -19.31 14.02
CA PRO A 109 0.16 -20.24 12.92
C PRO A 109 -0.35 -21.66 13.26
N GLY A 110 -0.86 -22.37 12.26
CA GLY A 110 -1.29 -23.77 12.39
C GLY A 110 -2.61 -24.04 13.11
N ARG A 111 -3.25 -23.05 13.76
CA ARG A 111 -4.59 -23.24 14.39
C ARG A 111 -5.48 -22.01 14.31
N GLY A 112 -6.79 -22.26 14.38
CA GLY A 112 -7.80 -21.19 14.38
C GLY A 112 -8.11 -20.62 12.99
N PRO A 113 -9.01 -19.63 12.92
CA PRO A 113 -9.61 -19.17 11.67
C PRO A 113 -8.66 -18.38 10.76
N TYR A 114 -7.51 -17.91 11.28
CA TYR A 114 -6.53 -17.14 10.52
C TYR A 114 -5.18 -17.88 10.37
N ALA A 115 -5.17 -19.20 10.59
CA ALA A 115 -3.98 -20.02 10.44
C ALA A 115 -3.41 -19.96 9.02
N ASP A 116 -4.27 -20.00 8.00
CA ASP A 116 -3.89 -19.89 6.60
C ASP A 116 -3.24 -18.53 6.28
N VAL A 117 -3.81 -17.45 6.84
CA VAL A 117 -3.31 -16.07 6.68
C VAL A 117 -1.88 -15.97 7.18
N LEU A 118 -1.64 -16.46 8.40
CA LEU A 118 -0.33 -16.42 9.03
C LEU A 118 0.68 -17.34 8.33
N GLU A 119 0.27 -18.55 7.93
CA GLU A 119 1.13 -19.49 7.20
C GLU A 119 1.56 -18.94 5.83
N ARG A 120 0.66 -18.27 5.11
CA ARG A 120 0.99 -17.64 3.82
C ARG A 120 1.91 -16.44 4.01
N ALA A 121 1.66 -15.61 5.02
CA ALA A 121 2.53 -14.49 5.35
C ALA A 121 3.95 -14.94 5.75
N LYS A 122 4.06 -16.02 6.54
CA LYS A 122 5.34 -16.65 6.89
C LYS A 122 6.11 -17.10 5.64
N LYS A 123 5.43 -17.79 4.72
CA LYS A 123 6.03 -18.20 3.43
C LYS A 123 6.51 -17.00 2.62
N TYR A 124 5.75 -15.92 2.60
CA TYR A 124 6.17 -14.67 1.95
C TYR A 124 7.42 -14.04 2.59
N ILE A 125 7.50 -14.00 3.91
CA ILE A 125 8.70 -13.49 4.59
C ILE A 125 9.92 -14.35 4.24
N LEU A 126 9.80 -15.68 4.37
CA LEU A 126 10.92 -16.58 4.12
C LEU A 126 11.42 -16.50 2.67
N ARG A 127 10.54 -16.37 1.68
CA ARG A 127 10.96 -16.22 0.25
C ARG A 127 11.63 -14.89 -0.06
N THR A 128 11.53 -13.88 0.82
CA THR A 128 12.14 -12.56 0.61
C THR A 128 13.44 -12.37 1.39
N GLN A 129 13.85 -13.38 2.17
CA GLN A 129 15.15 -13.40 2.80
C GLN A 129 16.26 -13.47 1.74
N GLN A 130 17.32 -12.67 1.91
CA GLN A 130 18.54 -12.81 1.12
C GLN A 130 19.37 -13.99 1.63
N ASP A 131 20.30 -14.50 0.83
CA ASP A 131 21.20 -15.60 1.22
C ASP A 131 22.03 -15.28 2.49
N SER A 132 22.27 -14.00 2.76
CA SER A 132 22.92 -13.51 3.99
C SER A 132 22.03 -13.55 5.24
N GLY A 133 20.77 -13.92 5.09
CA GLY A 133 19.74 -13.83 6.13
C GLY A 133 19.08 -12.46 6.25
N LEU A 134 19.53 -11.46 5.49
CA LEU A 134 19.03 -10.08 5.58
C LEU A 134 17.63 -9.93 4.96
N PHE A 135 16.76 -9.20 5.66
CA PHE A 135 15.48 -8.73 5.10
C PHE A 135 15.59 -7.25 4.75
N ARG A 136 15.44 -6.91 3.47
CA ARG A 136 15.57 -5.55 2.96
C ARG A 136 14.31 -5.13 2.22
N SER A 137 13.91 -3.87 2.36
CA SER A 137 12.84 -3.27 1.55
C SER A 137 13.26 -3.20 0.08
N LYS A 138 12.38 -3.66 -0.81
CA LYS A 138 12.54 -3.48 -2.27
C LYS A 138 12.07 -2.11 -2.76
N ARG A 139 11.23 -1.43 -1.96
CA ARG A 139 10.55 -0.18 -2.32
C ARG A 139 11.47 1.05 -2.33
N ILE A 140 12.40 1.14 -1.36
CA ILE A 140 13.23 2.34 -1.17
C ILE A 140 14.70 1.96 -1.33
N PRO A 141 15.24 1.99 -2.57
CA PRO A 141 16.67 1.88 -2.80
C PRO A 141 17.43 2.93 -1.98
N GLY A 142 18.40 2.50 -1.17
CA GLY A 142 19.23 3.40 -0.34
C GLY A 142 18.73 3.63 1.09
N ALA A 143 17.47 3.30 1.42
CA ALA A 143 17.07 3.22 2.83
C ALA A 143 17.76 2.00 3.48
N GLY A 144 18.43 2.23 4.62
CA GLY A 144 19.07 1.16 5.37
C GLY A 144 18.06 0.07 5.78
N PRO A 145 18.46 -1.21 5.80
CA PRO A 145 17.54 -2.32 6.02
C PRO A 145 17.03 -2.40 7.47
N MET A 146 17.53 -1.56 8.40
CA MET A 146 17.36 -1.70 9.84
C MET A 146 15.92 -2.00 10.27
N TYR A 147 14.93 -1.20 9.85
CA TYR A 147 13.53 -1.42 10.24
C TYR A 147 12.92 -2.65 9.56
N SER A 148 13.20 -2.85 8.27
CA SER A 148 12.73 -4.02 7.54
C SER A 148 13.30 -5.31 8.13
N HIS A 149 14.56 -5.30 8.54
CA HIS A 149 15.22 -6.43 9.16
C HIS A 149 14.73 -6.64 10.58
N GLY A 150 14.86 -5.63 11.45
CA GLY A 150 14.54 -5.74 12.87
C GLY A 150 13.08 -6.15 13.13
N LEU A 151 12.11 -5.52 12.47
CA LEU A 151 10.69 -5.88 12.65
C LEU A 151 10.38 -7.29 12.11
N THR A 152 11.00 -7.68 10.99
CA THR A 152 10.82 -9.02 10.44
C THR A 152 11.43 -10.07 11.35
N THR A 153 12.63 -9.83 11.88
CA THR A 153 13.29 -10.72 12.83
C THR A 153 12.45 -10.89 14.11
N LEU A 154 11.91 -9.80 14.66
CA LEU A 154 11.00 -9.86 15.80
C LEU A 154 9.76 -10.71 15.48
N CYS A 155 9.12 -10.43 14.35
CA CYS A 155 7.94 -11.19 13.90
C CYS A 155 8.23 -12.68 13.76
N MET A 156 9.34 -13.04 13.13
CA MET A 156 9.74 -14.44 12.95
C MET A 156 10.11 -15.15 14.27
N ALA A 157 10.52 -14.40 15.30
CA ALA A 157 10.81 -14.96 16.62
C ALA A 157 9.53 -15.31 17.42
N GLU A 158 8.43 -14.60 17.17
CA GLU A 158 7.14 -14.84 17.82
C GLU A 158 6.32 -15.95 17.14
N MET A 159 6.56 -16.22 15.85
CA MET A 159 5.83 -17.18 15.01
C MET A 159 6.09 -18.65 15.36
#